data_AF-A0A2M6YK10-F1
#
_entry.id   AF-A0A2M6YK10-F1
#
_cell.length_a   1.000
_cell.length_b   1.000
_cell.length_c   1.000
_cell.angle_alpha   90.00
_cell.angle_beta   90.00
_cell.angle_gamma   90.00
#
_symmetry.space_group_name_H-M   'P 1'
#
loop_
_entity.id
_entity.type
_entity.pdbx_description
1 polymer ?
#
loop_
_entity_poly.entity_id
_entity_poly.type
_entity_poly.pdbx_seq_one_letter_code
_entity_poly.pdbx_strand_id
1 'polypeptide(L)'
;MKWATLIIVSLAIVVASQPVESTGGQPEDLYDQIIDHKIAQCDRKALLTATRGPNLQAYGRKALDQAAFYRNQRASLVRQMVSLGVEPKDYKVHYFLIRGYRDPKSSKLATRLSEIE
;
A
#
# COMPACT_ATOMS: atom_id res chain seq x y z
N MET A 1 53.13 -40.73 16.09
CA MET A 1 52.28 -40.62 14.89
C MET A 1 50.96 -40.01 15.31
N LYS A 2 50.57 -38.91 14.66
CA LYS A 2 49.64 -37.88 15.15
C LYS A 2 48.18 -38.35 15.08
N TRP A 3 47.53 -38.43 16.24
CA TRP A 3 46.07 -38.42 16.38
C TRP A 3 45.73 -37.16 17.16
N ALA A 4 45.15 -36.15 16.51
CA ALA A 4 44.49 -35.03 17.19
C ALA A 4 43.69 -34.20 16.16
N THR A 5 42.41 -34.51 16.06
CA THR A 5 41.28 -33.56 16.05
C THR A 5 41.61 -32.11 15.69
N LEU A 6 41.20 -31.69 14.48
CA LEU A 6 41.02 -30.28 14.18
C LEU A 6 39.55 -29.90 14.34
N ILE A 7 39.39 -28.87 15.15
CA ILE A 7 38.21 -28.36 15.80
C ILE A 7 37.35 -27.60 14.79
N ILE A 8 36.08 -27.99 14.69
CA ILE A 8 34.99 -27.23 14.08
C ILE A 8 34.63 -26.11 15.06
N VAL A 9 34.99 -24.86 14.76
CA VAL A 9 34.43 -23.68 15.45
C VAL A 9 33.99 -22.65 14.40
N SER A 10 32.72 -22.78 14.04
CA SER A 10 31.74 -21.71 13.85
C SER A 10 32.27 -20.29 13.63
N LEU A 11 32.35 -19.90 12.35
CA LEU A 11 32.38 -18.51 11.92
C LEU A 11 31.01 -17.88 12.24
N ALA A 12 30.98 -17.04 13.27
CA ALA A 12 29.82 -16.25 13.64
C ALA A 12 29.45 -15.31 12.50
N ILE A 13 28.39 -15.64 11.76
CA ILE A 13 27.69 -14.68 10.90
C ILE A 13 26.95 -13.75 11.87
N VAL A 14 27.63 -12.68 12.28
CA VAL A 14 26.97 -11.51 12.85
C VAL A 14 26.13 -10.94 11.73
N VAL A 15 24.85 -11.32 11.71
CA VAL A 15 23.82 -10.61 10.95
C VAL A 15 23.73 -9.24 11.60
N ALA A 16 24.57 -8.32 11.14
CA ALA A 16 24.43 -6.91 11.41
C ALA A 16 23.02 -6.53 10.93
N SER A 17 22.13 -6.32 11.89
CA SER A 17 20.81 -5.77 11.68
C SER A 17 21.02 -4.32 11.28
N GLN A 18 21.40 -4.09 10.02
CA GLN A 18 21.47 -2.74 9.52
C GLN A 18 20.04 -2.23 9.39
N PRO A 19 19.68 -1.10 10.05
CA PRO A 19 18.45 -0.43 9.71
C PRO A 19 18.54 -0.09 8.23
N VAL A 20 17.57 -0.57 7.45
CA VAL A 20 17.33 -0.05 6.10
C VAL A 20 17.20 1.46 6.27
N GLU A 21 18.23 2.19 5.86
CA GLU A 21 18.18 3.63 5.68
C GLU A 21 17.08 3.87 4.67
N SER A 22 15.95 4.36 5.19
CA SER A 22 14.82 4.81 4.40
C SER A 22 15.33 6.00 3.59
N THR A 23 15.57 5.75 2.30
CA THR A 23 15.85 6.78 1.29
C THR A 23 14.94 7.98 1.55
N GLY A 24 15.53 9.14 1.84
CA GLY A 24 14.85 10.35 2.33
C GLY A 24 13.88 11.00 1.34
N GLY A 25 12.77 10.33 1.05
CA GLY A 25 11.55 10.91 0.49
C GLY A 25 10.55 11.22 1.61
N GLN A 26 9.68 12.21 1.41
CA GLN A 26 8.61 12.45 2.36
C GLN A 26 7.69 11.20 2.39
N PRO A 27 7.12 10.80 3.54
CA PRO A 27 6.20 9.67 3.61
C PRO A 27 5.05 9.76 2.59
N GLU A 28 4.66 10.98 2.25
CA GLU A 28 3.67 11.34 1.23
C GLU A 28 4.01 10.81 -0.16
N ASP A 29 5.28 10.92 -0.57
CA ASP A 29 5.76 10.45 -1.88
C ASP A 29 5.59 8.93 -2.01
N LEU A 30 5.84 8.19 -0.91
CA LEU A 30 5.67 6.74 -0.87
C LEU A 30 4.19 6.35 -0.97
N TYR A 31 3.29 7.06 -0.27
CA TYR A 31 1.86 6.81 -0.41
C TYR A 31 1.37 7.08 -1.83
N ASP A 32 1.82 8.17 -2.45
CA ASP A 32 1.42 8.53 -3.80
C ASP A 32 1.85 7.49 -4.83
N GLN A 33 3.08 6.97 -4.72
CA GLN A 33 3.57 5.88 -5.56
C GLN A 33 2.73 4.61 -5.42
N ILE A 34 2.36 4.24 -4.19
CA ILE A 34 1.52 3.06 -3.94
C ILE A 34 0.09 3.28 -4.48
N ILE A 35 -0.46 4.49 -4.33
CA ILE A 35 -1.75 4.86 -4.91
C ILE A 35 -1.70 4.79 -6.44
N ASP A 36 -0.63 5.29 -7.08
CA ASP A 36 -0.45 5.22 -8.54
C ASP A 36 -0.41 3.77 -9.02
N HIS A 37 0.38 2.94 -8.35
CA HIS A 37 0.42 1.52 -8.66
C HIS A 37 -0.95 0.87 -8.51
N LYS A 38 -1.73 1.25 -7.48
CA LYS A 38 -3.08 0.75 -7.27
C LYS A 38 -4.06 1.20 -8.36
N ILE A 39 -3.98 2.45 -8.80
CA ILE A 39 -4.78 3.00 -9.91
C ILE A 39 -4.46 2.24 -11.19
N ALA A 40 -3.17 2.04 -11.50
CA ALA A 40 -2.76 1.28 -12.69
C ALA A 40 -3.27 -0.17 -12.66
N GLN A 41 -3.31 -0.82 -11.50
CA GLN A 41 -3.94 -2.15 -11.35
C GLN A 41 -5.44 -2.12 -11.66
N CYS A 42 -6.16 -1.09 -11.21
CA CYS A 42 -7.57 -0.91 -11.50
C CYS A 42 -7.81 -0.63 -12.99
N ASP A 43 -6.99 0.20 -13.63
CA ASP A 43 -7.10 0.50 -15.06
C ASP A 43 -6.87 -0.75 -15.93
N ARG A 44 -5.92 -1.62 -15.56
CA ARG A 44 -5.75 -2.91 -16.23
C ARG A 44 -7.01 -3.78 -16.12
N LYS A 45 -7.65 -3.79 -14.94
CA LYS A 45 -8.92 -4.53 -14.71
C LYS A 45 -10.11 -3.88 -15.42
N ALA A 46 -10.09 -2.56 -15.61
CA ALA A 46 -11.11 -1.83 -16.33
C ALA A 46 -11.24 -2.30 -17.78
N LEU A 47 -10.18 -2.81 -18.40
CA LEU A 47 -10.23 -3.42 -19.73
C LEU A 47 -11.24 -4.57 -19.83
N LEU A 48 -11.60 -5.21 -18.71
CA LEU A 48 -12.60 -6.28 -18.68
C LEU A 48 -14.02 -5.79 -19.01
N THR A 49 -14.27 -4.48 -18.99
CA THR A 49 -15.53 -3.88 -19.45
C THR A 49 -15.81 -4.13 -20.94
N ALA A 50 -14.78 -4.33 -21.76
CA ALA A 50 -14.91 -4.62 -23.19
C ALA A 50 -15.19 -6.12 -23.47
N THR A 51 -15.13 -7.00 -22.47
CA THR A 51 -15.35 -8.44 -22.65
C THR A 51 -16.84 -8.75 -22.84
N ARG A 52 -17.17 -9.95 -23.37
CA ARG A 52 -18.57 -10.37 -23.57
C ARG A 52 -19.24 -10.93 -22.30
N GLY A 53 -18.47 -11.30 -21.28
CA GLY A 53 -19.00 -11.95 -20.08
C GLY A 53 -19.55 -10.93 -19.08
N PRO A 54 -20.84 -11.00 -18.68
CA PRO A 54 -21.45 -9.99 -17.80
C PRO A 54 -20.75 -9.86 -16.44
N ASN A 55 -20.24 -10.97 -15.89
CA ASN A 55 -19.49 -10.96 -14.63
C ASN A 55 -18.15 -10.23 -14.75
N LEU A 56 -17.43 -10.42 -15.86
CA LEU A 56 -16.16 -9.75 -16.13
C LEU A 56 -16.39 -8.26 -16.40
N GLN A 57 -17.45 -7.91 -17.13
CA GLN A 57 -17.84 -6.52 -17.33
C GLN A 57 -18.14 -5.83 -16.00
N ALA A 58 -18.92 -6.45 -15.11
CA ALA A 58 -19.23 -5.92 -13.80
C ALA A 58 -17.96 -5.73 -12.94
N TYR A 59 -17.00 -6.66 -13.03
CA TYR A 59 -15.71 -6.52 -12.37
C TYR A 59 -14.89 -5.34 -12.93
N GLY A 60 -14.86 -5.16 -14.25
CA GLY A 60 -14.22 -4.03 -14.89
C GLY A 60 -14.85 -2.69 -14.51
N ARG A 61 -16.18 -2.61 -14.43
CA ARG A 61 -16.90 -1.40 -13.98
C ARG A 61 -16.54 -1.04 -12.54
N LYS A 62 -16.54 -2.03 -11.63
CA LYS A 62 -16.10 -1.82 -10.24
C LYS A 62 -14.65 -1.30 -10.15
N ALA A 63 -13.77 -1.79 -11.03
CA ALA A 63 -12.39 -1.31 -11.07
C ALA A 63 -12.29 0.14 -11.57
N LEU A 64 -13.10 0.54 -12.57
CA LEU A 64 -13.20 1.94 -13.02
C LEU A 64 -13.65 2.86 -11.88
N ASP A 65 -14.74 2.49 -11.20
CA ASP A 65 -15.28 3.27 -10.07
C ASP A 65 -14.24 3.44 -8.95
N GLN A 66 -13.52 2.36 -8.65
CA GLN A 66 -12.46 2.35 -7.65
C GLN A 66 -11.26 3.22 -8.06
N ALA A 67 -10.83 3.19 -9.33
CA ALA A 67 -9.78 4.06 -9.84
C ALA A 67 -10.18 5.54 -9.79
N ALA A 68 -11.43 5.85 -10.17
CA ALA A 68 -11.97 7.20 -10.10
C ALA A 68 -12.02 7.71 -8.64
N PHE A 69 -12.43 6.87 -7.70
CA PHE A 69 -12.38 7.20 -6.27
C PHE A 69 -10.95 7.55 -5.82
N TYR A 70 -9.95 6.72 -6.15
CA TYR A 70 -8.56 6.98 -5.76
C TYR A 70 -7.98 8.25 -6.37
N ARG A 71 -8.29 8.55 -7.64
CA ARG A 71 -7.87 9.82 -8.28
C ARG A 71 -8.50 11.03 -7.59
N ASN A 72 -9.81 10.98 -7.36
CA ASN A 72 -10.56 12.12 -6.83
C ASN A 72 -10.29 12.37 -5.35
N GLN A 73 -9.97 11.32 -4.58
CA GLN A 73 -9.75 11.40 -3.13
C GLN A 73 -8.27 11.32 -2.74
N ARG A 74 -7.33 11.29 -3.70
CA ARG A 74 -5.88 11.10 -3.46
C ARG A 74 -5.37 11.95 -2.30
N ALA A 75 -5.49 13.26 -2.39
CA ALA A 75 -4.97 14.20 -1.38
C ALA A 75 -5.61 14.02 0.00
N SER A 76 -6.87 13.57 0.06
CA SER A 76 -7.55 13.26 1.32
C SER A 76 -7.05 11.94 1.90
N LEU A 77 -6.89 10.91 1.07
CA LEU A 77 -6.40 9.60 1.47
C LEU A 77 -4.96 9.68 1.99
N VAL A 78 -4.08 10.43 1.32
CA VAL A 78 -2.70 10.67 1.78
C VAL A 78 -2.69 11.38 3.13
N ARG A 79 -3.44 12.48 3.28
CA ARG A 79 -3.55 13.18 4.57
C ARG A 79 -4.05 12.27 5.69
N GLN A 80 -5.06 11.44 5.43
CA GLN A 80 -5.57 10.49 6.42
C GLN A 80 -4.54 9.41 6.77
N MET A 81 -3.78 8.91 5.81
CA MET A 81 -2.73 7.92 6.08
C MET A 81 -1.59 8.51 6.91
N VAL A 82 -1.19 9.75 6.61
CA VAL A 82 -0.22 10.51 7.42
C VAL A 82 -0.75 10.73 8.83
N SER A 83 -1.97 11.24 8.98
CA SER A 83 -2.55 11.56 10.30
C SER A 83 -2.76 10.32 11.17
N LEU A 84 -3.11 9.18 10.56
CA LEU A 84 -3.30 7.92 11.25
C LEU A 84 -1.99 7.12 11.45
N GLY A 85 -0.85 7.64 10.95
CA GLY A 85 0.44 6.95 11.05
C GLY A 85 0.46 5.60 10.34
N VAL A 86 -0.27 5.46 9.23
CA VAL A 86 -0.31 4.20 8.45
C VAL A 86 1.07 3.96 7.85
N GLU A 87 1.85 3.01 8.34
CA GLU A 87 3.16 2.72 7.72
C GLU A 87 3.07 2.57 6.18
N PRO A 88 3.99 3.18 5.40
CA PRO A 88 4.00 3.17 3.93
C PRO A 88 4.48 1.81 3.37
N LYS A 89 3.82 0.74 3.80
CA LYS A 89 3.97 -0.62 3.29
C LYS A 89 2.79 -0.92 2.38
N ASP A 90 3.06 -1.43 1.18
CA ASP A 90 2.06 -1.76 0.15
C ASP A 90 0.78 -2.37 0.70
N TYR A 91 0.89 -3.43 1.52
CA TYR A 91 -0.29 -4.14 2.02
C TYR A 91 -1.13 -3.30 3.00
N LYS A 92 -0.51 -2.43 3.79
CA LYS A 92 -1.22 -1.55 4.75
C LYS A 92 -1.94 -0.44 4.01
N VAL A 93 -1.26 0.20 3.07
CA VAL A 93 -1.83 1.23 2.21
C VAL A 93 -2.97 0.64 1.36
N HIS A 94 -2.76 -0.52 0.72
CA HIS A 94 -3.83 -1.19 -0.03
C HIS A 94 -5.04 -1.54 0.84
N TYR A 95 -4.82 -2.03 2.07
CA TYR A 95 -5.91 -2.31 3.00
C TYR A 95 -6.69 -1.03 3.33
N PHE A 96 -5.98 0.05 3.63
CA PHE A 96 -6.57 1.36 3.89
C PHE A 96 -7.41 1.86 2.70
N LEU A 97 -6.85 1.82 1.49
CA LEU A 97 -7.52 2.22 0.26
C LEU A 97 -8.77 1.38 -0.05
N ILE A 98 -8.71 0.06 0.17
CA ILE A 98 -9.86 -0.83 -0.03
C ILE A 98 -10.95 -0.52 0.99
N ARG A 99 -10.57 -0.29 2.25
CA ARG A 99 -11.51 0.07 3.31
C ARG A 99 -12.19 1.41 3.02
N GLY A 100 -11.42 2.43 2.64
CA GLY A 100 -11.95 3.76 2.30
C GLY A 100 -12.91 3.75 1.11
N TYR A 101 -12.66 2.90 0.11
CA TYR A 101 -13.58 2.72 -1.02
C TYR A 101 -14.88 1.99 -0.63
N ARG A 102 -14.78 0.96 0.22
CA ARG A 102 -15.95 0.17 0.68
C ARG A 102 -16.84 0.94 1.64
N ASP A 103 -16.25 1.79 2.48
CA ASP A 103 -16.96 2.59 3.46
C ASP A 103 -16.57 4.08 3.34
N PRO A 104 -17.16 4.81 2.37
CA PRO A 104 -16.88 6.23 2.17
C PRO A 104 -17.37 7.12 3.32
N LYS A 105 -18.20 6.59 4.26
CA LYS A 105 -18.59 7.33 5.47
C LYS A 105 -17.46 7.32 6.51
N SER A 106 -16.62 6.29 6.54
CA SER A 106 -15.45 6.24 7.43
C SER A 106 -14.39 7.31 7.12
N SER A 107 -14.20 7.64 5.83
CA SER A 107 -13.31 8.72 5.37
C SER A 107 -13.79 10.12 5.80
N LYS A 108 -15.11 10.36 5.82
CA LYS A 108 -15.70 11.64 6.26
C LYS A 108 -15.60 11.89 7.76
N LEU A 109 -15.45 10.83 8.58
CA LEU A 109 -15.29 10.97 10.03
C LEU A 109 -13.89 11.47 10.40
N ALA A 110 -12.86 11.08 9.65
CA ALA A 110 -11.49 11.59 9.83
C ALA A 110 -11.40 13.09 9.51
N THR A 111 -12.10 13.57 8.48
CA THR A 111 -12.15 15.01 8.12
C THR A 111 -12.84 15.87 9.17
N ARG A 112 -13.85 15.35 9.88
CA ARG A 112 -14.51 16.11 10.96
C ARG A 112 -13.71 16.19 12.26
N LEU A 113 -12.73 15.31 12.47
CA LEU A 113 -11.87 15.36 13.65
C LEU A 113 -10.76 16.41 13.51
N SER A 114 -10.31 16.73 12.29
CA SER A 114 -9.34 17.80 12.02
C SER A 114 -9.94 19.20 11.93
N GLU A 115 -11.27 19.35 12.04
CA GLU A 115 -11.97 20.65 12.06
C GLU A 115 -12.35 21.08 13.49
N ILE A 116 -11.99 20.29 14.50
CA ILE A 116 -12.30 20.52 15.93
C ILE A 116 -11.04 20.91 16.74
N GLU A 117 -9.87 20.98 16.09
CA GLU A 117 -8.62 21.54 16.66
C GLU A 117 -8.31 22.91 16.06
#